data_AF-A0A550CR11-F1
#
_entry.id   AF-A0A550CR11-F1
#
_cell.length_a   1.000
_cell.length_b   1.000
_cell.length_c   1.000
_cell.angle_alpha   90.00
_cell.angle_beta   90.00
_cell.angle_gamma   90.00
#
_symmetry.space_group_name_H-M   'P 1'
#
loop_
_entity.id
_entity.type
_entity.pdbx_description
1 polymer ?
#
loop_
_entity_poly.entity_id
_entity_poly.type
_entity_poly.pdbx_seq_one_letter_code
_entity_poly.pdbx_strand_id
1 'polypeptide(L)'
;MPDVGQEILDLIIDELDGDSKALIACASTSRSLLPRAQYHIFSRISFAPPYTLTALYKSRLNEIDLRICPLHQFHATVQRTPRIASYVKELDILEGVGCNPWIEKSSAVLCDALSHLKSVRRFSLGRWTGAFLKQIKEAVWHFLHRCPVRHVTLNNSTIPTSIFEACLTLDSVRLYYSFPLIWGQLEAAFPVCAPKSMRLRKLSVTGLPEDNGIVRSLLNRFLDATFALDASSVRHLYLTLNANNDVELSTVASFLQLCPSLEEFEFRGRHTVDIPFQKFNQFVDVGCCSRLRVIKLFCMIESPDTAPDDYQDPIPALLELLTRVRSSIEVAHLSFIPRDMGDSLEHRKKDVRVAKSYARCWEALDSLASPTFPRLRDANFFFRTWYRLSRNTEECIRSHMPGLSGSGRLQIQYHAH
;
A
#
# COMPACT_ATOMS: atom_id res chain seq x y z
N MET A 1 -6.66 -49.28 -5.65
CA MET A 1 -7.43 -48.02 -5.77
C MET A 1 -7.75 -47.83 -7.24
N PRO A 2 -8.94 -47.33 -7.60
CA PRO A 2 -9.21 -46.93 -8.99
C PRO A 2 -8.12 -45.94 -9.44
N ASP A 3 -7.72 -46.05 -10.70
CA ASP A 3 -6.66 -45.23 -11.30
C ASP A 3 -7.17 -43.80 -11.46
N VAL A 4 -6.87 -42.96 -10.47
CA VAL A 4 -7.23 -41.53 -10.52
C VAL A 4 -6.20 -40.85 -11.42
N GLY A 5 -6.66 -40.31 -12.55
CA GLY A 5 -5.80 -39.64 -13.52
C GLY A 5 -4.99 -38.51 -12.88
N GLN A 6 -3.74 -38.34 -13.32
CA GLN A 6 -2.81 -37.35 -12.76
C GLN A 6 -3.38 -35.91 -12.81
N GLU A 7 -4.16 -35.58 -13.84
CA GLU A 7 -4.82 -34.27 -13.95
C GLU A 7 -5.75 -33.99 -12.77
N ILE A 8 -6.50 -35.00 -12.31
CA ILE A 8 -7.39 -34.87 -11.15
C ILE A 8 -6.58 -34.69 -9.86
N LEU A 9 -5.46 -35.41 -9.73
CA LEU A 9 -4.57 -35.27 -8.58
C LEU A 9 -3.91 -33.88 -8.54
N ASP A 10 -3.50 -33.35 -9.69
CA ASP A 10 -2.92 -32.02 -9.80
C ASP A 10 -3.94 -30.93 -9.47
N LEU A 11 -5.21 -31.08 -9.90
CA LEU A 11 -6.30 -30.20 -9.51
C LEU A 11 -6.58 -30.25 -8.00
N ILE A 12 -6.58 -31.45 -7.38
CA ILE A 12 -6.72 -31.58 -5.93
C ILE A 12 -5.59 -30.84 -5.20
N ILE A 13 -4.35 -30.98 -5.68
CA ILE A 13 -3.20 -30.27 -5.10
C ILE A 13 -3.33 -28.76 -5.29
N ASP A 14 -3.87 -28.29 -6.42
CA ASP A 14 -4.09 -26.87 -6.70
C ASP A 14 -5.07 -26.22 -5.70
N GLU A 15 -6.10 -26.96 -5.29
CA GLU A 15 -7.06 -26.50 -4.26
C GLU A 15 -6.44 -26.42 -2.85
N LEU A 16 -5.24 -26.99 -2.64
CA LEU A 16 -4.50 -26.92 -1.38
C LEU A 16 -3.53 -25.73 -1.31
N ASP A 17 -3.54 -24.82 -2.30
CA ASP A 17 -2.69 -23.62 -2.26
C ASP A 17 -2.94 -22.80 -0.97
N GLY A 18 -1.87 -22.48 -0.26
CA GLY A 18 -1.90 -21.85 1.06
C GLY A 18 -1.92 -22.82 2.26
N ASP A 19 -2.29 -24.10 2.10
CA ASP A 19 -2.16 -25.12 3.16
C ASP A 19 -0.83 -25.87 3.04
N SER A 20 0.23 -25.26 3.60
CA SER A 20 1.58 -25.82 3.56
C SER A 20 1.69 -27.20 4.20
N LYS A 21 0.88 -27.51 5.23
CA LYS A 21 0.93 -28.81 5.92
C LYS A 21 0.36 -29.91 5.03
N ALA A 22 -0.80 -29.66 4.41
CA ALA A 22 -1.39 -30.59 3.47
C ALA A 22 -0.48 -30.83 2.26
N LEU A 23 0.10 -29.76 1.69
CA LEU A 23 1.03 -29.86 0.57
C LEU A 23 2.28 -30.70 0.89
N ILE A 24 2.87 -30.52 2.08
CA ILE A 24 4.02 -31.33 2.54
C ILE A 24 3.62 -32.80 2.71
N ALA A 25 2.42 -33.06 3.25
CA ALA A 25 1.90 -34.42 3.36
C ALA A 25 1.72 -35.07 1.99
N CYS A 26 1.11 -34.36 1.02
CA CYS A 26 0.97 -34.83 -0.36
C CYS A 26 2.33 -35.12 -1.01
N ALA A 27 3.29 -34.20 -0.87
CA ALA A 27 4.65 -34.34 -1.38
C ALA A 27 5.37 -35.58 -0.82
N SER A 28 5.07 -35.95 0.44
CA SER A 28 5.67 -37.09 1.13
C SER A 28 4.94 -38.41 0.83
N THR A 29 3.67 -38.35 0.43
CA THR A 29 2.83 -39.53 0.22
C THR A 29 3.17 -40.25 -1.10
N SER A 30 3.44 -39.51 -2.18
CA SER A 30 3.74 -40.09 -3.49
C SER A 30 4.69 -39.24 -4.33
N ARG A 31 5.55 -39.91 -5.10
CA ARG A 31 6.46 -39.27 -6.08
C ARG A 31 5.71 -38.57 -7.22
N SER A 32 4.49 -39.02 -7.56
CA SER A 32 3.67 -38.39 -8.61
C SER A 32 3.09 -37.05 -8.17
N LEU A 33 2.82 -36.87 -6.88
CA LEU A 33 2.29 -35.63 -6.29
C LEU A 33 3.39 -34.60 -6.01
N LEU A 34 4.62 -35.09 -5.81
CA LEU A 34 5.76 -34.27 -5.40
C LEU A 34 6.01 -33.05 -6.29
N PRO A 35 6.05 -33.13 -7.65
CA PRO A 35 6.36 -31.96 -8.47
C PRO A 35 5.33 -30.84 -8.33
N ARG A 36 4.03 -31.18 -8.31
CA ARG A 36 2.95 -30.21 -8.18
C ARG A 36 2.89 -29.62 -6.78
N ALA A 37 3.08 -30.45 -5.75
CA ALA A 37 3.15 -29.97 -4.38
C ALA A 37 4.38 -29.05 -4.16
N GLN A 38 5.55 -29.41 -4.69
CA GLN A 38 6.75 -28.57 -4.65
C GLN A 38 6.54 -27.23 -5.34
N TYR A 39 5.84 -27.20 -6.47
CA TYR A 39 5.51 -25.96 -7.15
C TYR A 39 4.81 -24.96 -6.20
N HIS A 40 3.78 -25.41 -5.48
CA HIS A 40 3.05 -24.55 -4.53
C HIS A 40 3.87 -24.22 -3.28
N ILE A 41 4.54 -25.22 -2.67
CA ILE A 41 5.38 -25.02 -1.48
C ILE A 41 6.45 -23.96 -1.72
N PHE A 42 7.08 -23.96 -2.90
CA PHE A 42 8.15 -23.02 -3.23
C PHE A 42 7.68 -21.83 -4.08
N SER A 43 6.37 -21.69 -4.34
CA SER A 43 5.82 -20.57 -5.13
C SER A 43 6.04 -19.22 -4.43
N ARG A 44 6.03 -19.23 -3.09
CA ARG A 44 6.20 -18.05 -2.25
C ARG A 44 7.31 -18.30 -1.23
N ILE A 45 8.37 -17.49 -1.31
CA ILE A 45 9.51 -17.56 -0.41
C ILE A 45 9.63 -16.25 0.36
N SER A 46 9.74 -16.36 1.68
CA SER A 46 10.01 -15.22 2.55
C SER A 46 11.30 -15.47 3.32
N PHE A 47 12.27 -14.56 3.17
CA PHE A 47 13.44 -14.51 4.03
C PHE A 47 13.16 -13.51 5.14
N ALA A 48 12.80 -14.03 6.30
CA ALA A 48 12.62 -13.24 7.52
C ALA A 48 13.75 -13.54 8.50
N PRO A 49 14.02 -12.61 9.44
CA PRO A 49 15.11 -12.80 10.37
C PRO A 49 14.85 -14.00 11.30
N PRO A 50 15.86 -14.82 11.61
CA PRO A 50 15.67 -16.10 12.30
C PRO A 50 15.09 -15.95 13.73
N TYR A 51 15.26 -14.79 14.36
CA TYR A 51 14.79 -14.49 15.72
C TYR A 51 13.36 -13.93 15.78
N THR A 52 12.71 -13.65 14.65
CA THR A 52 11.31 -13.15 14.67
C THR A 52 10.31 -14.20 15.15
N LEU A 53 10.70 -15.47 15.22
CA LEU A 53 9.83 -16.58 15.66
C LEU A 53 9.83 -16.81 17.18
N THR A 54 10.69 -16.13 17.95
CA THR A 54 10.78 -16.39 19.40
C THR A 54 11.07 -15.11 20.18
N ALA A 55 10.01 -14.48 20.69
CA ALA A 55 10.05 -13.28 21.52
C ALA A 55 10.91 -13.40 22.81
N LEU A 56 11.36 -14.61 23.15
CA LEU A 56 12.10 -14.94 24.36
C LEU A 56 13.63 -14.82 24.25
N TYR A 57 14.20 -14.57 23.05
CA TYR A 57 15.67 -14.63 22.83
C TYR A 57 16.39 -13.27 22.74
N LYS A 58 15.84 -12.21 23.35
CA LYS A 58 16.51 -10.90 23.39
C LYS A 58 17.87 -10.90 24.12
N SER A 59 18.17 -11.89 24.95
CA SER A 59 19.36 -11.91 25.81
C SER A 59 20.58 -12.63 25.25
N ARG A 60 20.52 -13.25 24.05
CA ARG A 60 21.66 -13.97 23.43
C ARG A 60 21.90 -13.59 21.96
N LEU A 61 21.76 -12.31 21.60
CA LEU A 61 21.79 -11.81 20.21
C LEU A 61 23.18 -11.73 19.55
N ASN A 62 24.26 -12.19 20.20
CA ASN A 62 25.61 -11.96 19.70
C ASN A 62 26.07 -12.97 18.64
N GLU A 63 25.47 -14.17 18.56
CA GLU A 63 25.81 -15.17 17.55
C GLU A 63 24.56 -15.69 16.85
N ILE A 64 24.33 -15.23 15.62
CA ILE A 64 23.30 -15.80 14.76
C ILE A 64 23.82 -17.14 14.25
N ASP A 65 23.15 -18.25 14.60
CA ASP A 65 23.41 -19.52 13.94
C ASP A 65 22.88 -19.45 12.50
N LEU A 66 23.80 -19.20 11.55
CA LEU A 66 23.50 -19.11 10.12
C LEU A 66 22.95 -20.43 9.55
N ARG A 67 23.12 -21.57 10.24
CA ARG A 67 22.54 -22.86 9.80
C ARG A 67 21.02 -22.89 9.89
N ILE A 68 20.45 -22.05 10.76
CA ILE A 68 19.00 -21.92 10.96
C ILE A 68 18.44 -20.78 10.08
N CYS A 69 19.31 -20.02 9.39
CA CYS A 69 18.89 -18.94 8.51
C CYS A 69 18.08 -19.49 7.31
N PRO A 70 16.82 -19.07 7.12
CA PRO A 70 15.98 -19.55 6.02
C PRO A 70 16.61 -19.33 4.65
N LEU A 71 17.37 -18.25 4.47
CA LEU A 71 18.10 -17.97 3.24
C LEU A 71 19.15 -19.04 2.92
N HIS A 72 19.93 -19.47 3.92
CA HIS A 72 20.96 -20.49 3.72
C HIS A 72 20.32 -21.87 3.42
N GLN A 73 19.22 -22.19 4.09
CA GLN A 73 18.48 -23.43 3.84
C GLN A 73 17.87 -23.45 2.43
N PHE A 74 17.28 -22.33 2.00
CA PHE A 74 16.76 -22.17 0.65
C PHE A 74 17.87 -22.25 -0.39
N HIS A 75 18.99 -21.56 -0.17
CA HIS A 75 20.14 -21.60 -1.05
C HIS A 75 20.69 -23.02 -1.20
N ALA A 76 20.93 -23.74 -0.11
CA ALA A 76 21.36 -25.14 -0.15
C ALA A 76 20.35 -26.05 -0.89
N THR A 77 19.05 -25.75 -0.75
CA THR A 77 17.97 -26.47 -1.45
C THR A 77 18.01 -26.21 -2.95
N VAL A 78 18.22 -24.95 -3.38
CA VAL A 78 18.38 -24.57 -4.79
C VAL A 78 19.65 -25.20 -5.39
N GLN A 79 20.75 -25.22 -4.64
CA GLN A 79 22.00 -25.87 -5.10
C GLN A 79 21.80 -27.38 -5.34
N ARG A 80 21.05 -28.06 -4.47
CA ARG A 80 20.73 -29.50 -4.64
C ARG A 80 19.69 -29.76 -5.71
N THR A 81 18.70 -28.87 -5.85
CA THR A 81 17.55 -29.04 -6.74
C THR A 81 17.27 -27.72 -7.49
N PRO A 82 18.05 -27.39 -8.53
CA PRO A 82 17.99 -26.07 -9.19
C PRO A 82 16.62 -25.69 -9.76
N ARG A 83 15.79 -26.69 -10.14
CA ARG A 83 14.43 -26.46 -10.64
C ARG A 83 13.54 -25.70 -9.66
N ILE A 84 13.80 -25.78 -8.35
CA ILE A 84 13.01 -25.08 -7.31
C ILE A 84 13.05 -23.57 -7.51
N ALA A 85 14.18 -23.01 -7.96
CA ALA A 85 14.30 -21.58 -8.24
C ALA A 85 13.32 -21.08 -9.34
N SER A 86 12.87 -21.97 -10.24
CA SER A 86 11.88 -21.63 -11.26
C SER A 86 10.44 -21.59 -10.74
N TYR A 87 10.18 -22.22 -9.60
CA TYR A 87 8.86 -22.24 -8.96
C TYR A 87 8.56 -20.93 -8.23
N VAL A 88 9.59 -20.25 -7.69
CA VAL A 88 9.43 -18.99 -6.96
C VAL A 88 8.79 -17.91 -7.83
N LYS A 89 7.56 -17.52 -7.46
CA LYS A 89 6.78 -16.43 -8.08
C LYS A 89 6.68 -15.21 -7.18
N GLU A 90 6.74 -15.41 -5.86
CA GLU A 90 6.69 -14.34 -4.87
C GLU A 90 7.91 -14.43 -3.95
N LEU A 91 8.64 -13.32 -3.84
CA LEU A 91 9.83 -13.22 -3.00
C LEU A 91 9.68 -12.05 -2.03
N ASP A 92 9.68 -12.34 -0.74
CA ASP A 92 9.66 -11.36 0.34
C ASP A 92 11.00 -11.39 1.09
N ILE A 93 11.69 -10.25 1.20
CA ILE A 93 12.93 -10.12 1.98
C ILE A 93 12.70 -9.13 3.11
N LEU A 94 12.85 -9.55 4.35
CA LEU A 94 12.57 -8.76 5.55
C LEU A 94 13.82 -8.71 6.45
N GLU A 95 14.37 -7.52 6.66
CA GLU A 95 15.55 -7.35 7.53
C GLU A 95 15.16 -7.30 9.03
N GLY A 96 13.96 -6.82 9.35
CA GLY A 96 13.49 -6.63 10.72
C GLY A 96 13.88 -5.27 11.33
N VAL A 97 13.17 -4.83 12.37
CA VAL A 97 13.43 -3.53 13.01
C VAL A 97 14.43 -3.71 14.15
N GLY A 98 15.54 -2.96 14.13
CA GLY A 98 16.50 -2.92 15.25
C GLY A 98 17.27 -4.22 15.45
N CYS A 99 17.45 -5.00 14.39
CA CYS A 99 18.05 -6.32 14.48
C CYS A 99 19.44 -6.38 13.85
N ASN A 100 20.24 -7.35 14.31
CA ASN A 100 21.59 -7.66 13.83
C ASN A 100 21.56 -7.87 12.30
N PRO A 101 22.45 -7.22 11.51
CA PRO A 101 22.32 -7.10 10.07
C PRO A 101 22.60 -8.44 9.36
N TRP A 102 21.62 -9.34 9.43
CA TRP A 102 21.77 -10.73 9.03
C TRP A 102 21.87 -10.83 7.50
N ILE A 103 21.23 -9.92 6.77
CA ILE A 103 21.38 -9.84 5.32
C ILE A 103 22.79 -9.39 4.94
N GLU A 104 23.41 -8.45 5.67
CA GLU A 104 24.80 -8.06 5.43
C GLU A 104 25.74 -9.27 5.61
N LYS A 105 25.57 -10.01 6.71
CA LYS A 105 26.34 -11.24 6.98
C LYS A 105 26.09 -12.34 5.96
N SER A 106 24.88 -12.40 5.39
CA SER A 106 24.47 -13.41 4.42
C SER A 106 24.49 -12.88 2.98
N SER A 107 25.15 -11.75 2.74
CA SER A 107 25.03 -10.99 1.49
C SER A 107 25.48 -11.80 0.27
N ALA A 108 26.61 -12.51 0.36
CA ALA A 108 27.08 -13.39 -0.71
C ALA A 108 26.06 -14.48 -1.05
N VAL A 109 25.46 -15.11 -0.03
CA VAL A 109 24.44 -16.16 -0.20
C VAL A 109 23.16 -15.58 -0.79
N LEU A 110 22.77 -14.37 -0.38
CA LEU A 110 21.62 -13.67 -0.95
C LEU A 110 21.85 -13.36 -2.43
N CYS A 111 23.01 -12.80 -2.78
CA CYS A 111 23.37 -12.49 -4.16
C CYS A 111 23.31 -13.74 -5.05
N ASP A 112 23.88 -14.86 -4.58
CA ASP A 112 23.87 -16.11 -5.32
C ASP A 112 22.45 -16.69 -5.45
N ALA A 113 21.67 -16.72 -4.35
CA ALA A 113 20.29 -17.17 -4.38
C ALA A 113 19.43 -16.35 -5.38
N LEU A 114 19.55 -15.01 -5.35
CA LEU A 114 18.88 -14.12 -6.29
C LEU A 114 19.30 -14.43 -7.73
N SER A 115 20.55 -14.84 -7.97
CA SER A 115 21.08 -15.21 -9.29
C SER A 115 20.42 -16.45 -9.91
N HIS A 116 19.71 -17.27 -9.13
CA HIS A 116 18.99 -18.43 -9.66
C HIS A 116 17.52 -18.15 -10.02
N LEU A 117 16.94 -17.07 -9.48
CA LEU A 117 15.52 -16.76 -9.64
C LEU A 117 15.23 -16.14 -11.00
N LYS A 118 14.30 -16.72 -11.78
CA LYS A 118 13.94 -16.22 -13.13
C LYS A 118 12.44 -15.97 -13.32
N SER A 119 11.63 -16.35 -12.35
CA SER A 119 10.17 -16.44 -12.48
C SER A 119 9.40 -15.54 -11.52
N VAL A 120 10.11 -14.71 -10.75
CA VAL A 120 9.49 -13.87 -9.73
C VAL A 120 8.63 -12.79 -10.39
N ARG A 121 7.38 -12.70 -9.95
CA ARG A 121 6.37 -11.73 -10.38
C ARG A 121 6.03 -10.72 -9.29
N ARG A 122 6.17 -11.12 -8.02
CA ARG A 122 6.03 -10.23 -6.86
C ARG A 122 7.32 -10.19 -6.06
N PHE A 123 7.82 -8.99 -5.83
CA PHE A 123 9.01 -8.77 -5.02
C PHE A 123 8.68 -7.79 -3.89
N SER A 124 8.97 -8.17 -2.66
CA SER A 124 8.84 -7.30 -1.50
C SER A 124 10.16 -7.18 -0.75
N LEU A 125 10.48 -5.98 -0.31
CA LEU A 125 11.66 -5.68 0.48
C LEU A 125 11.27 -4.77 1.64
N GLY A 126 11.52 -5.23 2.86
CA GLY A 126 10.94 -4.63 4.07
C GLY A 126 11.93 -4.41 5.20
N ARG A 127 11.71 -3.32 5.96
CA ARG A 127 12.35 -2.99 7.23
C ARG A 127 13.87 -2.90 7.15
N TRP A 128 14.38 -2.40 6.04
CA TRP A 128 15.82 -2.26 5.83
C TRP A 128 16.33 -0.97 6.46
N THR A 129 16.95 -1.07 7.63
CA THR A 129 17.41 0.10 8.40
C THR A 129 18.83 0.56 8.09
N GLY A 130 19.59 -0.17 7.27
CA GLY A 130 20.98 0.15 6.93
C GLY A 130 21.20 0.72 5.53
N ALA A 131 22.42 1.16 5.22
CA ALA A 131 22.80 1.42 3.83
C ALA A 131 22.79 0.09 3.06
N PHE A 132 22.21 0.08 1.85
CA PHE A 132 22.36 -1.08 0.98
C PHE A 132 23.83 -1.23 0.58
N LEU A 133 24.43 -2.37 0.92
CA LEU A 133 25.74 -2.74 0.42
C LEU A 133 25.73 -2.72 -1.11
N LYS A 134 26.80 -2.20 -1.72
CA LYS A 134 26.92 -2.08 -3.18
C LYS A 134 26.59 -3.39 -3.91
N GLN A 135 27.16 -4.50 -3.43
CA GLN A 135 26.91 -5.84 -3.98
C GLN A 135 25.44 -6.26 -3.95
N ILE A 136 24.69 -5.89 -2.90
CA ILE A 136 23.27 -6.23 -2.79
C ILE A 136 22.45 -5.35 -3.73
N LYS A 137 22.79 -4.06 -3.87
CA LYS A 137 22.16 -3.18 -4.86
C LYS A 137 22.30 -3.75 -6.27
N GLU A 138 23.51 -4.16 -6.63
CA GLU A 138 23.81 -4.76 -7.94
C GLU A 138 23.06 -6.08 -8.14
N ALA A 139 23.06 -6.96 -7.14
CA ALA A 139 22.33 -8.24 -7.21
C ALA A 139 20.82 -8.04 -7.35
N VAL A 140 20.21 -7.12 -6.59
CA VAL A 140 18.79 -6.77 -6.71
C VAL A 140 18.51 -6.17 -8.08
N TRP A 141 19.35 -5.27 -8.58
CA TRP A 141 19.22 -4.71 -9.93
C TRP A 141 19.22 -5.80 -11.02
N HIS A 142 20.22 -6.68 -11.03
CA HIS A 142 20.30 -7.79 -11.99
C HIS A 142 19.11 -8.75 -11.86
N PHE A 143 18.67 -9.02 -10.63
CA PHE A 143 17.49 -9.83 -10.36
C PHE A 143 16.23 -9.20 -10.98
N LEU A 144 16.00 -7.91 -10.76
CA LEU A 144 14.86 -7.17 -11.28
C LEU A 144 14.87 -7.08 -12.82
N HIS A 145 16.04 -6.91 -13.42
CA HIS A 145 16.19 -6.87 -14.88
C HIS A 145 15.89 -8.22 -15.54
N ARG A 146 16.24 -9.32 -14.87
CA ARG A 146 16.05 -10.67 -15.42
C ARG A 146 14.66 -11.24 -15.16
N CYS A 147 14.03 -10.88 -14.05
CA CYS A 147 12.75 -11.44 -13.65
C CYS A 147 11.58 -10.64 -14.25
N PRO A 148 10.47 -11.29 -14.62
CA PRO A 148 9.25 -10.62 -15.08
C PRO A 148 8.45 -10.05 -13.90
N VAL A 149 9.09 -9.20 -13.08
CA VAL A 149 8.48 -8.61 -11.89
C VAL A 149 7.38 -7.65 -12.31
N ARG A 150 6.18 -7.88 -11.78
CA ARG A 150 4.98 -7.05 -12.03
C ARG A 150 4.59 -6.22 -10.82
N HIS A 151 4.88 -6.71 -9.62
CA HIS A 151 4.51 -6.02 -8.39
C HIS A 151 5.74 -5.88 -7.50
N VAL A 152 6.06 -4.64 -7.12
CA VAL A 152 7.11 -4.34 -6.15
C VAL A 152 6.51 -3.68 -4.93
N THR A 153 6.85 -4.18 -3.75
CA THR A 153 6.51 -3.56 -2.46
C THR A 153 7.78 -3.25 -1.70
N LEU A 154 8.01 -1.97 -1.40
CA LEU A 154 9.08 -1.53 -0.54
C LEU A 154 8.48 -0.99 0.75
N ASN A 155 8.95 -1.45 1.89
CA ASN A 155 8.45 -1.02 3.20
C ASN A 155 9.63 -0.64 4.09
N ASN A 156 9.70 0.60 4.56
CA ASN A 156 10.75 1.08 5.44
C ASN A 156 12.15 0.68 4.94
N SER A 157 12.41 0.98 3.67
CA SER A 157 13.67 0.70 2.99
C SER A 157 14.06 1.89 2.12
N THR A 158 15.36 2.13 1.92
CA THR A 158 15.80 3.06 0.89
C THR A 158 15.42 2.49 -0.48
N ILE A 159 14.83 3.30 -1.34
CA ILE A 159 14.38 2.83 -2.65
C ILE A 159 15.57 2.78 -3.62
N PRO A 160 15.90 1.61 -4.18
CA PRO A 160 16.68 1.57 -5.41
C PRO A 160 15.82 2.20 -6.51
N THR A 161 16.21 3.39 -6.93
CA THR A 161 15.67 4.12 -8.10
C THR A 161 15.60 3.21 -9.32
N SER A 162 16.59 2.35 -9.35
CA SER A 162 16.89 1.29 -10.27
C SER A 162 15.71 0.29 -10.45
N ILE A 163 14.74 0.24 -9.53
CA ILE A 163 13.53 -0.58 -9.72
C ILE A 163 12.72 -0.15 -10.96
N PHE A 164 12.57 1.16 -11.16
CA PHE A 164 11.77 1.69 -12.27
C PHE A 164 12.45 1.49 -13.62
N GLU A 165 13.78 1.39 -13.62
CA GLU A 165 14.58 1.21 -14.83
C GLU A 165 14.74 -0.27 -15.19
N ALA A 166 14.91 -1.15 -14.19
CA ALA A 166 15.14 -2.57 -14.41
C ALA A 166 13.86 -3.36 -14.75
N CYS A 167 12.69 -2.96 -14.23
CA CYS A 167 11.47 -3.76 -14.33
C CYS A 167 10.57 -3.32 -15.50
N LEU A 168 10.85 -3.79 -16.71
CA LEU A 168 10.03 -3.44 -17.89
C LEU A 168 8.57 -3.90 -17.80
N THR A 169 8.31 -4.96 -17.02
CA THR A 169 6.98 -5.53 -16.82
C THR A 169 6.26 -4.97 -15.58
N LEU A 170 6.79 -3.93 -14.95
CA LEU A 170 6.27 -3.40 -13.70
C LEU A 170 4.88 -2.79 -13.90
N ASP A 171 3.91 -3.31 -13.17
CA ASP A 171 2.50 -2.94 -13.24
C ASP A 171 2.04 -2.23 -11.95
N SER A 172 2.59 -2.64 -10.80
CA SER A 172 2.29 -2.05 -9.50
C SER A 172 3.53 -1.80 -8.66
N VAL A 173 3.60 -0.61 -8.08
CA VAL A 173 4.60 -0.24 -7.07
C VAL A 173 3.88 0.22 -5.81
N ARG A 174 4.33 -0.30 -4.67
CA ARG A 174 3.91 0.16 -3.34
C ARG A 174 5.12 0.52 -2.52
N LEU A 175 5.12 1.73 -1.96
CA LEU A 175 6.19 2.28 -1.15
C LEU A 175 5.58 2.70 0.18
N TYR A 176 5.99 2.06 1.27
CA TYR A 176 5.45 2.30 2.61
C TYR A 176 6.54 2.77 3.55
N TYR A 177 6.41 3.96 4.15
CA TYR A 177 7.33 4.46 5.17
C TYR A 177 8.81 4.41 4.73
N SER A 178 9.07 4.50 3.42
CA SER A 178 10.41 4.39 2.87
C SER A 178 11.13 5.74 2.97
N PHE A 179 12.44 5.69 3.20
CA PHE A 179 13.28 6.89 3.27
C PHE A 179 13.35 7.60 1.91
N PRO A 180 13.70 8.90 1.88
CA PRO A 180 13.88 9.65 0.64
C PRO A 180 14.80 8.88 -0.32
N LEU A 181 14.48 9.01 -1.60
CA LEU A 181 15.31 8.45 -2.66
C LEU A 181 16.71 9.11 -2.59
N ILE A 182 17.73 8.32 -2.30
CA ILE A 182 19.12 8.78 -2.34
C ILE A 182 19.54 8.76 -3.81
N TRP A 183 19.30 9.88 -4.50
CA TRP A 183 19.75 10.13 -5.87
C TRP A 183 21.26 10.46 -5.88
N GLY A 184 22.00 9.97 -6.87
CA GLY A 184 23.36 10.48 -7.16
C GLY A 184 24.58 9.62 -6.80
N GLN A 185 24.46 8.50 -6.07
CA GLN A 185 25.65 7.65 -5.81
C GLN A 185 25.90 6.54 -6.87
N LEU A 186 24.91 6.24 -7.72
CA LEU A 186 25.01 5.20 -8.76
C LEU A 186 24.75 5.72 -10.18
N GLU A 187 24.37 7.00 -10.33
CA GLU A 187 23.99 7.60 -11.62
C GLU A 187 25.15 7.72 -12.61
N ALA A 188 26.42 7.62 -12.17
CA ALA A 188 27.55 7.62 -13.08
C ALA A 188 27.72 6.31 -13.89
N ALA A 189 27.05 5.21 -13.52
CA ALA A 189 27.33 3.88 -14.07
C ALA A 189 26.22 3.29 -14.94
N PHE A 190 24.98 3.77 -14.84
CA PHE A 190 23.85 3.18 -15.59
C PHE A 190 23.07 4.28 -16.31
N PRO A 191 22.98 4.24 -17.66
CA PRO A 191 22.24 5.23 -18.42
C PRO A 191 20.77 5.20 -18.02
N VAL A 192 20.33 6.30 -17.40
CA VAL A 192 18.99 6.51 -16.86
C VAL A 192 18.04 6.74 -18.03
N CYS A 193 17.35 5.70 -18.47
CA CYS A 193 16.20 5.81 -19.36
C CYS A 193 15.24 4.70 -18.96
N ALA A 194 14.28 4.99 -18.08
CA ALA A 194 13.14 4.11 -17.94
C ALA A 194 12.48 4.01 -19.33
N PRO A 195 12.33 2.82 -19.91
CA PRO A 195 11.84 2.74 -21.27
C PRO A 195 10.41 3.26 -21.34
N LYS A 196 10.08 4.03 -22.39
CA LYS A 196 8.70 4.45 -22.72
C LYS A 196 7.70 3.28 -22.79
N SER A 197 8.18 2.03 -22.75
CA SER A 197 7.37 0.82 -22.71
C SER A 197 6.87 0.43 -21.31
N MET A 198 7.40 1.01 -20.23
CA MET A 198 6.92 0.70 -18.88
C MET A 198 5.48 1.19 -18.69
N ARG A 199 4.58 0.31 -18.25
CA ARG A 199 3.15 0.60 -18.07
C ARG A 199 2.74 0.47 -16.62
N LEU A 200 3.21 1.38 -15.78
CA LEU A 200 2.84 1.41 -14.36
C LEU A 200 1.37 1.75 -14.20
N ARG A 201 0.53 0.78 -13.81
CA ARG A 201 -0.91 0.99 -13.61
C ARG A 201 -1.26 1.38 -12.19
N LYS A 202 -0.52 0.90 -11.20
CA LYS A 202 -0.81 1.14 -9.78
C LYS A 202 0.39 1.69 -9.04
N LEU A 203 0.24 2.91 -8.51
CA LEU A 203 1.23 3.55 -7.69
C LEU A 203 0.66 3.83 -6.30
N SER A 204 1.31 3.31 -5.26
CA SER A 204 0.95 3.56 -3.87
C SER A 204 2.17 4.09 -3.14
N VAL A 205 2.08 5.30 -2.60
CA VAL A 205 3.20 5.94 -1.89
C VAL A 205 2.72 6.46 -0.55
N THR A 206 3.34 5.97 0.51
CA THR A 206 3.11 6.41 1.89
C THR A 206 4.42 6.93 2.44
N GLY A 207 4.48 8.24 2.72
CA GLY A 207 5.64 8.86 3.37
C GLY A 207 5.79 8.45 4.84
N LEU A 208 6.93 8.80 5.44
CA LEU A 208 7.08 8.73 6.88
C LEU A 208 6.23 9.82 7.53
N PRO A 209 5.76 9.63 8.78
CA PRO A 209 4.97 10.66 9.45
C PRO A 209 5.65 12.03 9.44
N GLU A 210 6.96 12.07 9.66
CA GLU A 210 7.73 13.32 9.77
C GLU A 210 8.37 13.78 8.45
N ASP A 211 8.44 12.90 7.45
CA ASP A 211 9.15 13.17 6.19
C ASP A 211 8.46 12.49 5.00
N ASN A 212 7.81 13.30 4.15
CA ASN A 212 7.29 12.84 2.86
C ASN A 212 8.25 13.10 1.71
N GLY A 213 9.53 13.31 2.00
CA GLY A 213 10.57 13.52 1.00
C GLY A 213 10.53 12.46 -0.09
N ILE A 214 10.20 11.21 0.25
CA ILE A 214 9.96 10.14 -0.71
C ILE A 214 8.88 10.44 -1.75
N VAL A 215 7.71 10.94 -1.34
CA VAL A 215 6.61 11.20 -2.28
C VAL A 215 7.02 12.32 -3.22
N ARG A 216 7.54 13.43 -2.67
CA ARG A 216 8.06 14.54 -3.47
C ARG A 216 9.15 14.10 -4.43
N SER A 217 10.15 13.37 -3.95
CA SER A 217 11.27 12.88 -4.76
C SER A 217 10.81 11.96 -5.88
N LEU A 218 9.82 11.09 -5.62
CA LEU A 218 9.28 10.21 -6.66
C LEU A 218 8.46 10.99 -7.68
N LEU A 219 7.54 11.85 -7.24
CA LEU A 219 6.71 12.64 -8.14
C LEU A 219 7.54 13.58 -9.00
N ASN A 220 8.58 14.20 -8.44
CA ASN A 220 9.52 15.03 -9.21
C ASN A 220 10.20 14.25 -10.35
N ARG A 221 10.39 12.92 -10.24
CA ARG A 221 10.92 12.12 -11.35
C ARG A 221 9.92 11.92 -12.48
N PHE A 222 8.62 11.91 -12.21
CA PHE A 222 7.62 11.92 -13.28
C PHE A 222 7.55 13.30 -13.96
N LEU A 223 7.91 14.37 -13.24
CA LEU A 223 7.92 15.75 -13.74
C LEU A 223 9.25 16.15 -14.40
N ASP A 224 10.31 15.36 -14.23
CA ASP A 224 11.66 15.66 -14.74
C ASP A 224 11.71 15.50 -16.27
N ALA A 225 11.91 16.59 -17.01
CA ALA A 225 11.95 16.57 -18.48
C ALA A 225 13.05 15.66 -19.07
N THR A 226 14.11 15.36 -18.31
CA THR A 226 15.24 14.55 -18.78
C THR A 226 15.04 13.06 -18.53
N PHE A 227 14.37 12.70 -17.43
CA PHE A 227 14.22 11.32 -16.97
C PHE A 227 12.77 10.95 -16.63
N ALA A 228 11.80 11.65 -17.25
CA ALA A 228 10.38 11.50 -16.96
C ALA A 228 9.95 10.04 -17.07
N LEU A 229 9.54 9.47 -15.94
CA LEU A 229 8.75 8.24 -15.94
C LEU A 229 7.40 8.53 -16.61
N ASP A 230 6.90 7.56 -17.40
CA ASP A 230 5.59 7.71 -18.04
C ASP A 230 4.44 7.48 -17.03
N ALA A 231 3.77 8.57 -16.64
CA ALA A 231 2.59 8.52 -15.79
C ALA A 231 1.28 8.22 -16.56
N SER A 232 1.32 8.22 -17.91
CA SER A 232 0.10 8.17 -18.73
C SER A 232 -0.71 6.88 -18.57
N SER A 233 -0.06 5.83 -18.10
CA SER A 233 -0.63 4.50 -17.87
C SER A 233 -1.14 4.28 -16.44
N VAL A 234 -0.90 5.22 -15.52
CA VAL A 234 -1.35 5.11 -14.12
C VAL A 234 -2.86 5.18 -14.06
N ARG A 235 -3.46 4.15 -13.46
CA ARG A 235 -4.91 3.99 -13.26
C ARG A 235 -5.31 4.09 -11.80
N HIS A 236 -4.46 3.63 -10.89
CA HIS A 236 -4.71 3.66 -9.46
C HIS A 236 -3.57 4.41 -8.77
N LEU A 237 -3.91 5.51 -8.13
CA LEU A 237 -2.96 6.34 -7.39
C LEU A 237 -3.38 6.41 -5.92
N TYR A 238 -2.53 5.92 -5.03
CA TYR A 238 -2.69 6.05 -3.58
C TYR A 238 -1.55 6.91 -3.04
N LEU A 239 -1.88 8.00 -2.36
CA LEU A 239 -0.90 8.90 -1.75
C LEU A 239 -1.25 9.15 -0.28
N THR A 240 -0.24 9.03 0.59
CA THR A 240 -0.31 9.56 1.97
C THR A 240 0.68 10.71 2.10
N LEU A 241 0.18 11.91 2.41
CA LEU A 241 0.92 13.17 2.37
C LEU A 241 0.68 14.06 3.59
N ASN A 242 1.53 15.07 3.74
CA ASN A 242 1.34 16.16 4.67
C ASN A 242 0.59 17.27 3.94
N ALA A 243 -0.73 17.34 4.16
CA ALA A 243 -1.61 18.29 3.51
C ALA A 243 -1.27 19.77 3.79
N ASN A 244 -0.41 20.05 4.78
CA ASN A 244 0.00 21.41 5.09
C ASN A 244 1.19 21.90 4.23
N ASN A 245 1.79 21.06 3.40
CA ASN A 245 2.94 21.42 2.57
C ASN A 245 2.50 21.81 1.14
N ASP A 246 2.48 23.11 0.83
CA ASP A 246 2.11 23.70 -0.47
C ASP A 246 2.94 23.11 -1.62
N VAL A 247 4.23 22.83 -1.36
CA VAL A 247 5.12 22.26 -2.36
C VAL A 247 4.69 20.84 -2.70
N GLU A 248 4.37 20.00 -1.70
CA GLU A 248 3.86 18.64 -1.94
C GLU A 248 2.53 18.66 -2.70
N LEU A 249 1.60 19.52 -2.30
CA LEU A 249 0.30 19.64 -2.98
C LEU A 249 0.44 20.12 -4.44
N SER A 250 1.31 21.10 -4.69
CA SER A 250 1.62 21.57 -6.05
C SER A 250 2.27 20.48 -6.92
N THR A 251 3.16 19.68 -6.33
CA THR A 251 3.75 18.51 -7.01
C THR A 251 2.68 17.46 -7.35
N VAL A 252 1.73 17.19 -6.46
CA VAL A 252 0.61 16.26 -6.74
C VAL A 252 -0.27 16.79 -7.85
N ALA A 253 -0.63 18.08 -7.81
CA ALA A 253 -1.44 18.71 -8.83
C ALA A 253 -0.82 18.58 -10.22
N SER A 254 0.49 18.87 -10.32
CA SER A 254 1.27 18.72 -11.54
C SER A 254 1.31 17.24 -12.01
N PHE A 255 1.45 16.31 -11.07
CA PHE A 255 1.47 14.88 -11.39
C PHE A 255 0.13 14.35 -11.90
N LEU A 256 -1.01 14.79 -11.32
CA LEU A 256 -2.33 14.38 -11.79
C LEU A 256 -2.59 14.79 -13.24
N GLN A 257 -2.07 15.93 -13.67
CA GLN A 257 -2.15 16.37 -15.07
C GLN A 257 -1.43 15.40 -16.04
N LEU A 258 -0.43 14.65 -15.56
CA LEU A 258 0.27 13.63 -16.32
C LEU A 258 -0.44 12.26 -16.31
N CYS A 259 -1.57 12.12 -15.59
CA CYS A 259 -2.29 10.85 -15.40
C CYS A 259 -3.67 10.85 -16.12
N PRO A 260 -3.76 10.98 -17.46
CA PRO A 260 -5.05 10.99 -18.18
C PRO A 260 -5.83 9.67 -18.05
N SER A 261 -5.17 8.57 -17.68
CA SER A 261 -5.79 7.25 -17.49
C SER A 261 -6.25 6.99 -16.06
N LEU A 262 -6.18 7.96 -15.15
CA LEU A 262 -6.49 7.73 -13.74
C LEU A 262 -7.96 7.35 -13.55
N GLU A 263 -8.20 6.17 -13.00
CA GLU A 263 -9.52 5.59 -12.71
C GLU A 263 -9.84 5.66 -11.21
N GLU A 264 -8.83 5.56 -10.35
CA GLU A 264 -8.95 5.57 -8.89
C GLU A 264 -7.89 6.47 -8.26
N PHE A 265 -8.33 7.39 -7.41
CA PHE A 265 -7.47 8.28 -6.64
C PHE A 265 -7.79 8.18 -5.15
N GLU A 266 -6.79 7.80 -4.36
CA GLU A 266 -6.85 7.76 -2.91
C GLU A 266 -5.87 8.76 -2.31
N PHE A 267 -6.39 9.71 -1.54
CA PHE A 267 -5.62 10.71 -0.84
C PHE A 267 -5.85 10.60 0.66
N ARG A 268 -4.76 10.46 1.39
CA ARG A 268 -4.76 10.37 2.85
C ARG A 268 -3.84 11.43 3.44
N GLY A 269 -4.40 12.29 4.29
CA GLY A 269 -3.61 13.19 5.14
C GLY A 269 -2.86 12.44 6.23
N ARG A 270 -1.83 13.07 6.77
CA ARG A 270 -1.07 12.58 7.94
C ARG A 270 -2.03 12.31 9.12
N HIS A 271 -1.74 11.26 9.88
CA HIS A 271 -2.39 10.96 11.16
C HIS A 271 -2.55 12.24 12.00
N THR A 272 -3.78 12.48 12.47
CA THR A 272 -4.14 13.50 13.48
C THR A 272 -3.93 14.97 13.12
N VAL A 273 -3.63 15.31 11.87
CA VAL A 273 -3.57 16.72 11.45
C VAL A 273 -4.61 16.93 10.36
N ASP A 274 -5.47 17.93 10.56
CA ASP A 274 -6.47 18.34 9.59
C ASP A 274 -5.84 18.41 8.20
N ILE A 275 -6.51 17.80 7.22
CA ILE A 275 -6.31 18.21 5.84
C ILE A 275 -7.12 19.50 5.74
N PRO A 276 -6.51 20.68 5.62
CA PRO A 276 -7.27 21.86 5.22
C PRO A 276 -7.71 21.59 3.78
N PHE A 277 -8.90 21.00 3.60
CA PHE A 277 -9.41 20.68 2.27
C PHE A 277 -9.55 21.95 1.43
N GLN A 278 -9.71 23.14 2.05
CA GLN A 278 -9.58 24.41 1.32
C GLN A 278 -8.22 24.51 0.63
N LYS A 279 -7.13 24.24 1.36
CA LYS A 279 -5.77 24.25 0.81
C LYS A 279 -5.61 23.16 -0.25
N PHE A 280 -6.07 21.94 0.04
CA PHE A 280 -6.06 20.87 -0.97
C PHE A 280 -6.74 21.31 -2.27
N ASN A 281 -7.93 21.92 -2.20
CA ASN A 281 -8.69 22.42 -3.34
C ASN A 281 -8.05 23.62 -4.06
N GLN A 282 -7.19 24.37 -3.38
CA GLN A 282 -6.44 25.47 -4.01
C GLN A 282 -5.37 24.94 -4.96
N PHE A 283 -4.75 23.80 -4.63
CA PHE A 283 -3.66 23.22 -5.41
C PHE A 283 -4.13 22.10 -6.34
N VAL A 284 -4.94 21.18 -5.84
CA VAL A 284 -5.24 19.91 -6.49
C VAL A 284 -6.60 19.95 -7.18
N ASP A 285 -6.58 20.08 -8.51
CA ASP A 285 -7.76 19.96 -9.36
C ASP A 285 -7.91 18.52 -9.88
N VAL A 286 -8.73 17.72 -9.21
CA VAL A 286 -9.09 16.36 -9.68
C VAL A 286 -9.96 16.37 -10.95
N GLY A 287 -10.53 17.52 -11.32
CA GLY A 287 -11.32 17.70 -12.53
C GLY A 287 -10.53 17.49 -13.82
N CYS A 288 -9.19 17.54 -13.76
CA CYS A 288 -8.32 17.20 -14.89
C CYS A 288 -8.33 15.70 -15.24
N CYS A 289 -8.75 14.82 -14.30
CA CYS A 289 -8.75 13.37 -14.47
C CYS A 289 -10.06 12.89 -15.10
N SER A 290 -10.18 13.00 -16.44
CA SER A 290 -11.42 12.68 -17.18
C SER A 290 -11.96 11.25 -17.02
N ARG A 291 -11.11 10.30 -16.60
CA ARG A 291 -11.46 8.89 -16.39
C ARG A 291 -11.67 8.51 -14.92
N LEU A 292 -11.56 9.48 -14.01
CA LEU A 292 -11.67 9.21 -12.58
C LEU A 292 -13.07 8.70 -12.24
N ARG A 293 -13.13 7.51 -11.68
CA ARG A 293 -14.38 6.82 -11.29
C ARG A 293 -14.47 6.63 -9.79
N VAL A 294 -13.33 6.44 -9.12
CA VAL A 294 -13.29 6.19 -7.69
C VAL A 294 -12.41 7.24 -7.03
N ILE A 295 -12.97 7.94 -6.05
CA ILE A 295 -12.22 8.85 -5.20
C ILE A 295 -12.31 8.38 -3.76
N LYS A 296 -11.17 8.29 -3.08
CA LYS A 296 -11.09 7.88 -1.68
C LYS A 296 -10.39 8.97 -0.90
N LEU A 297 -11.11 9.60 0.00
CA LEU A 297 -10.64 10.74 0.78
C LEU A 297 -10.76 10.39 2.25
N PHE A 298 -9.70 10.66 2.99
CA PHE A 298 -9.66 10.47 4.43
C PHE A 298 -9.68 11.85 5.09
N CYS A 299 -10.76 12.17 5.78
CA CYS A 299 -10.97 13.44 6.45
C CYS A 299 -11.02 13.20 7.95
N MET A 300 -10.36 14.05 8.72
CA MET A 300 -10.70 14.18 10.14
C MET A 300 -11.73 15.29 10.29
N ILE A 301 -12.62 15.13 11.26
CA ILE A 301 -13.61 16.14 11.63
C ILE A 301 -13.51 16.36 13.13
N GLU A 302 -13.56 17.63 13.54
CA GLU A 302 -13.54 18.04 14.95
C GLU A 302 -14.83 18.76 15.29
N SER A 303 -15.29 18.60 16.52
CA SER A 303 -16.58 19.13 16.93
C SER A 303 -16.46 20.64 17.00
N PRO A 304 -17.38 21.41 16.40
CA PRO A 304 -17.34 22.87 16.50
C PRO A 304 -17.26 23.39 17.94
N ASP A 305 -17.76 22.62 18.91
CA ASP A 305 -17.75 22.96 20.34
C ASP A 305 -16.38 22.76 21.03
N THR A 306 -15.48 21.97 20.45
CA THR A 306 -14.18 21.58 21.05
C THR A 306 -12.99 21.89 20.16
N ALA A 307 -13.23 22.16 18.89
CA ALA A 307 -12.21 22.51 17.92
C ALA A 307 -11.56 23.85 18.30
N PRO A 308 -10.26 24.02 18.00
CA PRO A 308 -9.58 25.30 18.21
C PRO A 308 -10.19 26.40 17.31
N ASP A 309 -9.97 27.67 17.66
CA ASP A 309 -10.55 28.82 16.94
C ASP A 309 -10.13 28.90 15.46
N ASP A 310 -9.04 28.23 15.08
CA ASP A 310 -8.53 28.15 13.71
C ASP A 310 -9.04 26.92 12.92
N TYR A 311 -9.88 26.09 13.54
CA TYR A 311 -10.47 24.92 12.88
C TYR A 311 -11.34 25.31 11.69
N GLN A 312 -11.11 24.65 10.56
CA GLN A 312 -11.91 24.81 9.36
C GLN A 312 -12.62 23.50 9.04
N ASP A 313 -13.96 23.53 9.02
CA ASP A 313 -14.77 22.39 8.62
C ASP A 313 -14.36 21.93 7.21
N PRO A 314 -13.92 20.67 7.02
CA PRO A 314 -13.51 20.15 5.73
C PRO A 314 -14.70 19.85 4.80
N ILE A 315 -15.93 19.75 5.31
CA ILE A 315 -17.10 19.32 4.53
C ILE A 315 -17.41 20.28 3.36
N PRO A 316 -17.47 21.61 3.53
CA PRO A 316 -17.72 22.52 2.41
C PRO A 316 -16.69 22.38 1.28
N ALA A 317 -15.40 22.27 1.63
CA ALA A 317 -14.34 22.09 0.65
C ALA A 317 -14.41 20.70 0.00
N LEU A 318 -14.74 19.66 0.74
CA LEU A 318 -14.97 18.32 0.18
C LEU A 318 -16.11 18.32 -0.86
N LEU A 319 -17.23 18.96 -0.55
CA LEU A 319 -18.36 19.08 -1.48
C LEU A 319 -17.97 19.89 -2.72
N GLU A 320 -17.21 20.97 -2.56
CA GLU A 320 -16.65 21.73 -3.67
C GLU A 320 -15.74 20.87 -4.56
N LEU A 321 -14.85 20.06 -3.96
CA LEU A 321 -13.99 19.15 -4.70
C LEU A 321 -14.80 18.17 -5.54
N LEU A 322 -15.82 17.55 -4.93
CA LEU A 322 -16.67 16.57 -5.61
C LEU A 322 -17.51 17.19 -6.73
N THR A 323 -17.95 18.45 -6.60
CA THR A 323 -18.69 19.14 -7.66
C THR A 323 -17.80 19.56 -8.84
N ARG A 324 -16.49 19.76 -8.63
CA ARG A 324 -15.52 20.06 -9.69
C ARG A 324 -15.18 18.87 -10.57
N VAL A 325 -15.42 17.64 -10.10
CA VAL A 325 -15.09 16.42 -10.87
C VAL A 325 -15.99 16.34 -12.10
N ARG A 326 -15.37 16.43 -13.29
CA ARG A 326 -16.11 16.45 -14.55
C ARG A 326 -16.61 15.07 -14.97
N SER A 327 -15.94 14.00 -14.55
CA SER A 327 -16.31 12.62 -14.85
C SER A 327 -17.49 12.13 -14.01
N SER A 328 -18.12 11.04 -14.43
CA SER A 328 -19.04 10.30 -13.57
C SER A 328 -18.26 9.56 -12.50
N ILE A 329 -18.25 10.09 -11.27
CA ILE A 329 -17.73 9.36 -10.12
C ILE A 329 -18.70 8.23 -9.83
N GLU A 330 -18.21 7.01 -9.98
CA GLU A 330 -18.97 5.82 -9.63
C GLU A 330 -19.04 5.68 -8.11
N VAL A 331 -17.92 5.91 -7.41
CA VAL A 331 -17.86 5.76 -5.95
C VAL A 331 -16.98 6.82 -5.29
N ALA A 332 -17.51 7.55 -4.32
CA ALA A 332 -16.74 8.34 -3.36
C ALA A 332 -16.64 7.61 -2.02
N HIS A 333 -15.45 7.16 -1.61
CA HIS A 333 -15.23 6.64 -0.26
C HIS A 333 -14.73 7.76 0.64
N LEU A 334 -15.56 8.19 1.59
CA LEU A 334 -15.23 9.27 2.50
C LEU A 334 -15.04 8.68 3.89
N SER A 335 -13.79 8.61 4.34
CA SER A 335 -13.47 8.11 5.68
C SER A 335 -13.36 9.27 6.66
N PHE A 336 -14.28 9.36 7.60
CA PHE A 336 -14.33 10.38 8.65
C PHE A 336 -13.80 9.83 9.98
N ILE A 337 -12.88 10.55 10.60
CA ILE A 337 -12.42 10.26 11.97
C ILE A 337 -12.89 11.43 12.85
N PRO A 338 -14.01 11.29 13.56
CA PRO A 338 -14.43 12.32 14.51
C PRO A 338 -13.52 12.28 15.74
N ARG A 339 -12.83 13.39 16.01
CA ARG A 339 -11.85 13.46 17.09
C ARG A 339 -12.47 13.33 18.47
N ASP A 340 -13.67 13.87 18.67
CA ASP A 340 -14.31 13.99 19.99
C ASP A 340 -15.39 12.94 20.27
N MET A 341 -15.56 11.95 19.38
CA MET A 341 -16.60 10.92 19.52
C MET A 341 -16.01 9.57 19.90
N GLY A 342 -16.54 9.02 20.98
CA GLY A 342 -16.25 7.66 21.40
C GLY A 342 -15.01 7.51 22.26
N ASP A 343 -14.25 8.56 22.59
CA ASP A 343 -12.97 8.46 23.31
C ASP A 343 -13.02 7.79 24.70
N SER A 344 -14.19 7.60 25.30
CA SER A 344 -14.33 6.95 26.60
C SER A 344 -15.71 6.32 26.81
N LEU A 345 -15.73 5.13 27.42
CA LEU A 345 -16.94 4.40 27.83
C LEU A 345 -17.85 5.23 28.77
N GLU A 346 -17.27 6.15 29.55
CA GLU A 346 -17.98 6.98 30.52
C GLU A 346 -18.72 8.17 29.86
N HIS A 347 -18.40 8.49 28.59
CA HIS A 347 -18.84 9.70 27.92
C HIS A 347 -19.98 9.47 26.91
N ARG A 348 -20.67 8.32 26.92
CA ARG A 348 -21.75 8.00 25.97
C ARG A 348 -22.85 9.06 25.84
N LYS A 349 -23.18 9.78 26.93
CA LYS A 349 -24.15 10.89 26.88
C LYS A 349 -23.58 12.16 26.23
N LYS A 350 -22.26 12.38 26.33
CA LYS A 350 -21.54 13.47 25.68
C LYS A 350 -21.47 13.23 24.17
N ASP A 351 -21.25 11.99 23.74
CA ASP A 351 -21.19 11.61 22.32
C ASP A 351 -22.45 12.01 21.54
N VAL A 352 -23.65 11.93 22.13
CA VAL A 352 -24.88 12.37 21.47
C VAL A 352 -24.91 13.89 21.29
N ARG A 353 -24.43 14.65 22.27
CA ARG A 353 -24.34 16.12 22.14
C ARG A 353 -23.31 16.51 21.08
N VAL A 354 -22.15 15.84 21.09
CA VAL A 354 -21.11 15.99 20.07
C VAL A 354 -21.66 15.63 18.69
N ALA A 355 -22.33 14.49 18.52
CA ALA A 355 -22.94 14.13 17.24
C ALA A 355 -23.96 15.17 16.74
N LYS A 356 -24.70 15.83 17.65
CA LYS A 356 -25.59 16.94 17.32
C LYS A 356 -24.86 18.22 16.92
N SER A 357 -23.67 18.50 17.47
CA SER A 357 -22.89 19.68 17.07
C SER A 357 -22.45 19.59 15.60
N TYR A 358 -22.26 18.36 15.09
CA TYR A 358 -21.99 18.08 13.67
C TYR A 358 -23.23 18.05 12.76
N ALA A 359 -24.44 18.38 13.24
CA ALA A 359 -25.68 18.27 12.45
C ALA A 359 -25.57 18.92 11.05
N ARG A 360 -24.96 20.12 10.97
CA ARG A 360 -24.76 20.82 9.69
C ARG A 360 -23.83 20.05 8.74
N CYS A 361 -22.77 19.44 9.26
CA CYS A 361 -21.85 18.61 8.48
C CYS A 361 -22.58 17.37 7.93
N TRP A 362 -23.39 16.72 8.76
CA TRP A 362 -24.20 15.56 8.37
C TRP A 362 -25.22 15.90 7.29
N GLU A 363 -25.97 16.98 7.47
CA GLU A 363 -26.96 17.44 6.49
C GLU A 363 -26.30 17.84 5.16
N ALA A 364 -25.12 18.47 5.23
CA ALA A 364 -24.33 18.80 4.05
C ALA A 364 -23.86 17.52 3.32
N LEU A 365 -23.44 16.47 4.04
CA LEU A 365 -23.06 15.19 3.45
C LEU A 365 -24.27 14.42 2.89
N ASP A 366 -25.45 14.53 3.51
CA ASP A 366 -26.67 13.91 2.99
C ASP A 366 -27.05 14.47 1.61
N SER A 367 -26.66 15.72 1.30
CA SER A 367 -26.87 16.30 -0.02
C SER A 367 -26.19 15.51 -1.15
N LEU A 368 -25.15 14.71 -0.85
CA LEU A 368 -24.50 13.80 -1.81
C LEU A 368 -25.41 12.64 -2.22
N ALA A 369 -26.44 12.31 -1.44
CA ALA A 369 -27.47 11.35 -1.80
C ALA A 369 -28.51 11.93 -2.78
N SER A 370 -28.57 13.26 -2.89
CA SER A 370 -29.56 13.91 -3.74
C SER A 370 -29.37 13.50 -5.20
N PRO A 371 -30.44 13.16 -5.94
CA PRO A 371 -30.35 12.92 -7.38
C PRO A 371 -29.89 14.15 -8.15
N THR A 372 -29.97 15.34 -7.54
CA THR A 372 -29.47 16.59 -8.10
C THR A 372 -27.96 16.73 -8.01
N PHE A 373 -27.26 15.92 -7.20
CA PHE A 373 -25.80 15.92 -7.18
C PHE A 373 -25.32 15.26 -8.47
N PRO A 374 -24.96 16.05 -9.49
CA PRO A 374 -24.82 15.52 -10.82
C PRO A 374 -23.57 14.65 -10.82
N ARG A 375 -23.72 13.39 -11.23
CA ARG A 375 -22.63 12.47 -11.62
C ARG A 375 -21.99 11.62 -10.53
N LEU A 376 -22.43 11.70 -9.26
CA LEU A 376 -22.02 10.75 -8.21
C LEU A 376 -23.02 9.59 -8.16
N ARG A 377 -22.61 8.39 -8.60
CA ARG A 377 -23.50 7.22 -8.58
C ARG A 377 -23.65 6.66 -7.17
N ASP A 378 -22.56 6.58 -6.43
CA ASP A 378 -22.50 6.02 -5.09
C ASP A 378 -21.52 6.77 -4.18
N ALA A 379 -21.83 6.81 -2.90
CA ALA A 379 -21.05 7.51 -1.89
C ALA A 379 -20.99 6.65 -0.63
N ASN A 380 -19.82 6.07 -0.37
CA ASN A 380 -19.60 5.22 0.79
C ASN A 380 -18.95 6.03 1.90
N PHE A 381 -19.69 6.21 2.99
CA PHE A 381 -19.22 6.95 4.17
C PHE A 381 -18.71 5.95 5.18
N PHE A 382 -17.44 6.10 5.60
CA PHE A 382 -16.80 5.27 6.62
C PHE A 382 -16.49 6.11 7.85
N PHE A 383 -17.30 5.98 8.89
CA PHE A 383 -17.01 6.61 10.17
C PHE A 383 -16.09 5.70 10.96
N ARG A 384 -14.84 6.13 11.14
CA ARG A 384 -13.79 5.42 11.88
C ARG A 384 -13.65 6.03 13.26
N THR A 385 -14.24 5.38 14.24
CA THR A 385 -14.12 5.76 15.66
C THR A 385 -13.23 4.78 16.40
N TRP A 386 -12.54 5.24 17.45
CA TRP A 386 -11.69 4.40 18.29
C TRP A 386 -12.49 3.36 19.10
N TYR A 387 -13.72 3.71 19.47
CA TYR A 387 -14.62 2.85 20.20
C TYR A 387 -15.98 2.75 19.51
N ARG A 388 -16.75 1.73 19.87
CA ARG A 388 -18.11 1.54 19.36
C ARG A 388 -19.01 2.67 19.83
N LEU A 389 -19.63 3.37 18.89
CA LEU A 389 -20.61 4.41 19.19
C LEU A 389 -21.83 3.82 19.89
N SER A 390 -22.46 4.62 20.74
CA SER A 390 -23.74 4.23 21.33
C SER A 390 -24.81 4.18 20.24
N ARG A 391 -25.82 3.31 20.40
CA ARG A 391 -26.96 3.24 19.48
C ARG A 391 -27.63 4.61 19.30
N ASN A 392 -27.77 5.38 20.37
CA ASN A 392 -28.35 6.74 20.32
C ASN A 392 -27.49 7.71 19.49
N THR A 393 -26.17 7.55 19.52
CA THR A 393 -25.25 8.36 18.71
C THR A 393 -25.37 7.98 17.23
N GLU A 394 -25.39 6.68 16.92
CA GLU A 394 -25.63 6.21 15.55
C GLU A 394 -26.99 6.69 15.01
N GLU A 395 -28.05 6.59 15.83
CA GLU A 395 -29.39 7.06 15.48
C GLU A 395 -29.43 8.58 15.24
N CYS A 396 -28.68 9.35 16.04
CA CYS A 396 -28.52 10.80 15.84
C CYS A 396 -27.84 11.13 14.51
N ILE A 397 -26.74 10.45 14.17
CA ILE A 397 -26.03 10.64 12.89
C ILE A 397 -26.96 10.29 11.72
N ARG A 398 -27.67 9.15 11.82
CA ARG A 398 -28.62 8.70 10.80
C ARG A 398 -29.81 9.66 10.63
N SER A 399 -30.30 10.28 11.71
CA SER A 399 -31.41 11.23 11.63
C SER A 399 -31.08 12.51 10.86
N HIS A 400 -29.79 12.88 10.78
CA HIS A 400 -29.32 14.01 9.96
C HIS A 400 -28.88 13.61 8.54
N MET A 401 -28.84 12.30 8.24
CA MET A 401 -28.53 11.78 6.90
C MET A 401 -29.60 10.80 6.41
N PRO A 402 -30.87 11.24 6.25
CA PRO A 402 -31.96 10.37 5.84
C PRO A 402 -31.80 9.81 4.42
N GLY A 403 -31.19 10.56 3.49
CA GLY A 403 -30.95 10.09 2.11
C GLY A 403 -29.90 8.98 2.02
N LEU A 404 -28.89 9.01 2.91
CA LEU A 404 -27.87 7.97 3.00
C LEU A 404 -28.26 6.82 3.93
N SER A 405 -29.18 7.04 4.86
CA SER A 405 -29.65 6.03 5.79
C SER A 405 -30.56 5.02 5.09
N GLY A 406 -30.23 3.73 5.20
CA GLY A 406 -31.02 2.64 4.61
C GLY A 406 -30.71 2.32 3.14
N SER A 407 -29.92 3.15 2.45
CA SER A 407 -29.47 2.89 1.07
C SER A 407 -28.26 1.95 0.97
N GLY A 408 -27.66 1.55 2.11
CA GLY A 408 -26.41 0.79 2.18
C GLY A 408 -25.14 1.63 1.96
N ARG A 409 -25.31 2.91 1.61
CA ARG A 409 -24.26 3.90 1.32
C ARG A 409 -23.58 4.46 2.58
N LEU A 410 -24.32 4.50 3.69
CA LEU A 410 -23.78 4.87 4.99
C LEU A 410 -23.29 3.64 5.76
N GLN A 411 -21.96 3.49 5.88
CA GLN A 411 -21.32 2.39 6.63
C GLN A 411 -20.53 2.92 7.83
N ILE A 412 -21.06 2.76 9.04
CA ILE A 412 -20.31 3.06 10.26
C ILE A 412 -19.42 1.85 10.58
N GLN A 413 -18.10 2.01 10.50
CA GLN A 413 -17.13 0.93 10.69
C GLN A 413 -16.25 1.19 11.91
N TYR A 414 -16.25 0.25 12.85
CA TYR A 414 -15.45 0.32 14.06
C TYR A 414 -14.06 -0.27 13.81
N HIS A 415 -13.00 0.44 14.21
CA HIS A 415 -11.68 -0.18 14.28
C HIS A 415 -11.66 -1.14 15.47
N ALA A 416 -11.53 -2.43 15.19
CA ALA A 416 -11.21 -3.42 16.22
C ALA A 416 -9.71 -3.31 16.52
N HIS A 417 -9.39 -2.92 17.75
CA HIS A 417 -8.02 -3.00 18.27
C HIS A 417 -7.69 -4.41 18.74
#